data_AF-A0A5C5W0J7-F1
#
_entry.id   AF-A0A5C5W0J7-F1
#
_cell.length_a   1.000
_cell.length_b   1.000
_cell.length_c   1.000
_cell.angle_alpha   90.00
_cell.angle_beta   90.00
_cell.angle_gamma   90.00
#
_symmetry.space_group_name_H-M   'P 1'
#
loop_
_entity.id
_entity.type
_entity.pdbx_description
1 polymer ?
#
loop_
_entity_poly.entity_id
_entity_poly.type
_entity_poly.pdbx_seq_one_letter_code
_entity_poly.pdbx_strand_id
1 'polypeptide(L)'
;MRRSSCTRCYRGSELSVPTSLTCLSTRLLPAAALTALLLIPACFVPVLPPSDNGNGNDNTNDNTSPPPGDSGLTGAFIGSDRCSLCHSRLHARWENTAHGQAFTALKAMGQERNAVCLPCHTVGFGQPGGFKDTSTTASLAAVGCEACHGPQREHAQNAADDTLFPKPDISAEVCGVCHTGTTQPHYDQWADSKHAEVTPLLATRFEAGMSLSTCGDCHSGEFFHLAVLEQQDVSDDELAGVPADQQNAVVCGTCHAPHDRTRNAVAPTDGRDYQLRFPEIASPTATNTIEAVTNAARFNLCGQCHHDRGTTWEDSARPPHPSNQSNVYVGEMPAPEGMAPLVLSRSSVHALFMPAQCATCHMHRSDPRSPIAPVLSEHTFAVNNSSCATAGCHPSVAAAESFRATLEAEIQAKLDCIAAALGEPATWEYESNGGPDAAGQQALPDTTRQARYLYYYVRGDGSLGLHNPDYVRNILERALALLNADCP
;
A
#
# COMPACT_ATOMS: atom_id res chain seq x y z
N MET A 1 2.14 -60.67 -6.78
CA MET A 1 1.15 -59.98 -5.94
C MET A 1 0.38 -59.00 -6.82
N ARG A 2 -0.97 -59.07 -6.80
CA ARG A 2 -1.95 -58.55 -7.79
C ARG A 2 -2.17 -57.03 -7.62
N ARG A 3 -2.24 -56.20 -8.69
CA ARG A 3 -3.45 -55.68 -9.42
C ARG A 3 -4.60 -55.24 -8.48
N SER A 4 -5.25 -54.08 -8.62
CA SER A 4 -6.22 -53.67 -9.69
C SER A 4 -6.74 -52.25 -9.35
N SER A 5 -6.86 -51.26 -10.25
CA SER A 5 -8.04 -50.91 -11.08
C SER A 5 -9.42 -51.19 -10.44
N CYS A 6 -10.28 -50.16 -10.28
CA CYS A 6 -11.73 -50.32 -10.39
C CYS A 6 -12.47 -49.01 -10.71
N THR A 7 -13.16 -49.02 -11.84
CA THR A 7 -14.20 -48.11 -12.28
C THR A 7 -15.54 -48.86 -12.14
N ARG A 8 -16.57 -48.31 -11.49
CA ARG A 8 -17.99 -48.46 -11.92
C ARG A 8 -19.00 -47.69 -11.06
N CYS A 9 -19.82 -46.90 -11.78
CA CYS A 9 -21.27 -46.68 -11.73
C CYS A 9 -22.06 -46.94 -10.42
N TYR A 10 -22.97 -46.02 -10.06
CA TYR A 10 -24.42 -46.29 -9.99
C TYR A 10 -25.26 -44.98 -9.95
N ARG A 11 -26.30 -44.95 -10.81
CA ARG A 11 -27.64 -44.28 -10.80
C ARG A 11 -27.87 -43.10 -9.83
N GLY A 12 -28.49 -41.98 -10.21
CA GLY A 12 -29.63 -41.80 -11.11
C GLY A 12 -30.93 -41.69 -10.30
N SER A 13 -31.40 -40.47 -10.04
CA SER A 13 -32.79 -40.18 -9.65
C SER A 13 -33.15 -38.74 -10.02
N GLU A 14 -34.02 -38.64 -11.02
CA GLU A 14 -34.71 -37.43 -11.48
C GLU A 14 -35.77 -36.98 -10.46
N LEU A 15 -35.97 -35.66 -10.33
CA LEU A 15 -37.24 -35.03 -9.92
C LEU A 15 -37.25 -33.54 -10.34
N SER A 16 -37.86 -33.29 -11.51
CA SER A 16 -38.86 -32.25 -11.86
C SER A 16 -39.06 -31.07 -10.87
N VAL A 17 -38.86 -29.77 -11.21
CA VAL A 17 -39.73 -28.77 -11.96
C VAL A 17 -39.57 -27.40 -11.21
N PRO A 18 -39.84 -26.17 -11.71
CA PRO A 18 -40.34 -25.70 -13.02
C PRO A 18 -39.49 -24.62 -13.75
N THR A 19 -39.88 -24.46 -15.01
CA THR A 19 -39.75 -23.34 -15.96
C THR A 19 -40.16 -21.94 -15.46
N SER A 20 -39.69 -20.94 -16.23
CA SER A 20 -40.04 -19.49 -16.30
C SER A 20 -39.05 -18.60 -15.51
N LEU A 21 -38.42 -17.53 -16.03
CA LEU A 21 -38.66 -16.67 -17.18
C LEU A 21 -37.34 -16.28 -17.86
N THR A 22 -37.40 -16.22 -19.18
CA THR A 22 -36.49 -15.52 -20.09
C THR A 22 -36.51 -14.01 -19.89
N CYS A 23 -35.34 -13.37 -19.83
CA CYS A 23 -35.15 -11.98 -20.25
C CYS A 23 -33.93 -11.92 -21.19
N LEU A 24 -34.21 -12.08 -22.48
CA LEU A 24 -33.26 -11.82 -23.57
C LEU A 24 -33.05 -10.30 -23.68
N SER A 25 -31.81 -9.86 -23.54
CA SER A 25 -31.34 -8.57 -24.04
C SER A 25 -30.18 -8.83 -24.99
N THR A 26 -30.51 -9.20 -26.22
CA THR A 26 -29.59 -9.21 -27.37
C THR A 26 -29.21 -7.78 -27.72
N ARG A 27 -27.95 -7.40 -27.48
CA ARG A 27 -27.31 -6.30 -28.20
C ARG A 27 -26.43 -6.87 -29.30
N LEU A 28 -26.85 -6.59 -30.53
CA LEU A 28 -26.15 -6.84 -31.77
C LEU A 28 -24.86 -6.01 -31.83
N LEU A 29 -23.73 -6.66 -32.11
CA LEU A 29 -22.49 -6.05 -32.60
C LEU A 29 -22.38 -6.40 -34.10
N PRO A 30 -22.13 -5.44 -35.01
CA PRO A 30 -21.86 -5.76 -36.39
C PRO A 30 -20.37 -6.08 -36.58
N ALA A 31 -20.13 -7.18 -37.30
CA ALA A 31 -18.83 -7.58 -37.82
C ALA A 31 -18.56 -6.91 -39.19
N ALA A 32 -17.41 -6.25 -39.32
CA ALA A 32 -16.66 -5.99 -40.56
C ALA A 32 -15.36 -5.25 -40.13
N ALA A 33 -14.15 -5.50 -40.61
CA ALA A 33 -13.69 -6.23 -41.77
C ALA A 33 -12.29 -6.82 -41.50
N LEU A 34 -12.07 -8.03 -42.03
CA LEU A 34 -10.75 -8.64 -42.21
C LEU A 34 -10.02 -7.86 -43.32
N THR A 35 -8.83 -7.32 -43.03
CA THR A 35 -7.89 -6.84 -44.07
C THR A 35 -6.60 -7.62 -43.99
N ALA A 36 -6.14 -8.01 -45.18
CA ALA A 36 -5.16 -9.04 -45.47
C ALA A 36 -3.75 -8.74 -44.94
N LEU A 37 -3.13 -9.81 -44.45
CA LEU A 37 -1.69 -9.98 -44.32
C LEU A 37 -1.02 -9.83 -45.70
N LEU A 38 -0.11 -8.87 -45.86
CA LEU A 38 0.83 -8.81 -46.97
C LEU A 38 2.25 -8.96 -46.43
N LEU A 39 2.85 -10.09 -46.79
CA LEU A 39 4.25 -10.44 -46.62
C LEU A 39 5.13 -9.46 -47.41
N ILE A 40 6.08 -8.80 -46.73
CA ILE A 40 7.21 -8.10 -47.38
C ILE A 40 8.46 -8.94 -47.12
N PRO A 41 9.20 -9.36 -48.16
CA PRO A 41 10.42 -10.15 -48.00
C PRO A 41 11.58 -9.26 -47.54
N ALA A 42 12.29 -9.73 -46.51
CA ALA A 42 13.50 -9.13 -45.99
C ALA A 42 14.62 -9.12 -47.06
N CYS A 43 15.14 -7.95 -47.39
CA CYS A 43 16.41 -7.79 -48.09
C CYS A 43 17.54 -7.68 -47.07
N PHE A 44 18.28 -8.78 -46.92
CA PHE A 44 19.57 -8.84 -46.25
C PHE A 44 20.63 -8.15 -47.15
N VAL A 45 21.35 -7.17 -46.62
CA VAL A 45 22.59 -6.66 -47.24
C VAL A 45 23.70 -6.80 -46.19
N PRO A 46 24.77 -7.58 -46.45
CA PRO A 46 25.89 -7.69 -45.54
C PRO A 46 26.86 -6.51 -45.78
N VAL A 47 27.15 -5.73 -44.74
CA VAL A 47 28.23 -4.74 -44.76
C VAL A 47 29.48 -5.39 -44.16
N LEU A 48 30.49 -5.58 -45.02
CA LEU A 48 31.86 -5.89 -44.62
C LEU A 48 32.57 -4.60 -44.15
N PRO A 49 33.47 -4.66 -43.16
CA PRO A 49 34.22 -3.51 -42.70
C PRO A 49 35.40 -3.21 -43.66
N PRO A 50 35.74 -1.94 -43.95
CA PRO A 50 37.01 -1.63 -44.57
C PRO A 50 38.13 -1.63 -43.53
N SER A 51 39.28 -2.11 -43.99
CA SER A 51 40.52 -2.29 -43.27
C SER A 51 41.19 -0.98 -42.87
N ASP A 52 41.84 -1.08 -41.71
CA ASP A 52 42.93 -0.26 -41.21
C ASP A 52 44.02 0.02 -42.27
N ASN A 53 44.62 1.22 -42.24
CA ASN A 53 45.90 1.60 -42.84
C ASN A 53 46.21 3.08 -42.54
N GLY A 54 47.08 3.37 -41.55
CA GLY A 54 47.56 4.73 -41.36
C GLY A 54 48.39 5.00 -40.11
N ASN A 55 49.61 4.48 -40.09
CA ASN A 55 50.69 4.82 -39.15
C ASN A 55 50.91 6.33 -39.01
N GLY A 56 50.87 6.84 -37.77
CA GLY A 56 51.17 8.22 -37.41
C GLY A 56 51.45 8.35 -35.92
N ASN A 57 52.67 8.02 -35.52
CA ASN A 57 53.30 8.42 -34.27
C ASN A 57 53.26 9.96 -34.15
N ASP A 58 52.55 10.48 -33.15
CA ASP A 58 52.96 11.71 -32.48
C ASP A 58 52.72 11.60 -30.97
N ASN A 59 53.84 11.64 -30.24
CA ASN A 59 53.90 11.75 -28.80
C ASN A 59 53.77 13.23 -28.43
N THR A 60 52.58 13.67 -28.04
CA THR A 60 52.42 14.90 -27.27
C THR A 60 51.63 14.63 -26.01
N ASN A 61 52.34 14.63 -24.88
CA ASN A 61 51.78 14.86 -23.56
C ASN A 61 51.08 16.22 -23.57
N ASP A 62 49.76 16.22 -23.66
CA ASP A 62 48.95 17.37 -23.31
C ASP A 62 47.96 17.00 -22.22
N ASN A 63 48.12 17.68 -21.08
CA ASN A 63 47.24 17.63 -19.94
C ASN A 63 46.13 18.65 -20.20
N THR A 64 45.19 18.29 -21.08
CA THR A 64 43.99 19.08 -21.37
C THR A 64 42.74 18.25 -21.13
N SER A 65 41.81 18.87 -20.39
CA SER A 65 40.57 18.29 -19.86
C SER A 65 39.76 17.46 -20.87
N PRO A 66 39.10 16.37 -20.43
CA PRO A 66 38.31 15.53 -21.33
C PRO A 66 37.08 16.29 -21.88
N PRO A 67 36.59 15.94 -23.08
CA PRO A 67 35.52 16.66 -23.74
C PRO A 67 34.16 16.48 -23.03
N PRO A 68 33.28 17.49 -23.03
CA PRO A 68 32.00 17.42 -22.34
C PRO A 68 30.90 16.79 -23.23
N GLY A 69 30.77 15.47 -23.21
CA GLY A 69 29.63 14.78 -23.83
C GLY A 69 29.79 13.27 -23.90
N ASP A 70 29.10 12.55 -23.01
CA ASP A 70 28.15 11.47 -23.32
C ASP A 70 27.97 10.57 -22.09
N SER A 71 26.71 10.47 -21.66
CA SER A 71 26.28 9.52 -20.64
C SER A 71 26.48 8.10 -21.14
N GLY A 72 27.13 7.27 -20.34
CA GLY A 72 27.33 5.84 -20.62
C GLY A 72 28.78 5.34 -20.53
N LEU A 73 29.78 6.22 -20.68
CA LEU A 73 31.20 5.87 -20.43
C LEU A 73 32.01 6.94 -19.68
N THR A 74 31.68 8.25 -19.78
CA THR A 74 32.45 9.34 -19.15
C THR A 74 31.65 10.31 -18.27
N GLY A 75 30.32 10.20 -18.18
CA GLY A 75 29.47 10.82 -17.12
C GLY A 75 29.15 9.96 -15.87
N ALA A 76 28.98 10.59 -14.70
CA ALA A 76 28.72 9.90 -13.42
C ALA A 76 27.48 8.98 -13.45
N PHE A 77 26.51 9.32 -14.30
CA PHE A 77 25.36 8.49 -14.65
C PHE A 77 25.69 7.55 -15.82
N ILE A 78 25.36 6.27 -15.66
CA ILE A 78 25.70 5.21 -16.61
C ILE A 78 24.49 4.63 -17.36
N GLY A 79 23.27 4.94 -16.91
CA GLY A 79 22.00 4.49 -17.49
C GLY A 79 21.59 3.07 -17.07
N SER A 80 20.27 2.85 -17.03
CA SER A 80 19.65 1.60 -16.55
C SER A 80 20.13 0.35 -17.29
N ASP A 81 20.45 0.46 -18.59
CA ASP A 81 20.94 -0.67 -19.40
C ASP A 81 22.23 -1.27 -18.83
N ARG A 82 23.11 -0.45 -18.22
CA ARG A 82 24.33 -0.95 -17.57
C ARG A 82 24.02 -1.74 -16.32
N CYS A 83 23.02 -1.31 -15.55
CA CYS A 83 22.54 -2.03 -14.37
C CYS A 83 22.01 -3.42 -14.76
N SER A 84 21.44 -3.58 -15.96
CA SER A 84 20.90 -4.86 -16.46
C SER A 84 21.94 -5.97 -16.59
N LEU A 85 23.23 -5.63 -16.72
CA LEU A 85 24.32 -6.61 -16.87
C LEU A 85 24.45 -7.52 -15.63
N CYS A 86 24.22 -6.97 -14.45
CA CYS A 86 24.23 -7.71 -13.18
C CYS A 86 22.81 -7.91 -12.61
N HIS A 87 21.92 -6.93 -12.77
CA HIS A 87 20.56 -6.91 -12.21
C HIS A 87 19.47 -7.14 -13.26
N SER A 88 19.71 -8.05 -14.21
CA SER A 88 18.83 -8.32 -15.36
C SER A 88 17.36 -8.55 -14.99
N ARG A 89 17.09 -9.29 -13.91
CA ARG A 89 15.72 -9.55 -13.44
C ARG A 89 15.01 -8.30 -12.92
N LEU A 90 15.73 -7.42 -12.22
CA LEU A 90 15.14 -6.17 -11.73
C LEU A 90 14.92 -5.20 -12.88
N HIS A 91 15.90 -5.05 -13.77
CA HIS A 91 15.78 -4.22 -14.96
C HIS A 91 14.58 -4.62 -15.82
N ALA A 92 14.42 -5.92 -16.12
CA ALA A 92 13.31 -6.41 -16.93
C ALA A 92 11.94 -6.11 -16.30
N ARG A 93 11.83 -6.07 -14.97
CA ARG A 93 10.57 -5.69 -14.29
C ARG A 93 10.37 -4.18 -14.29
N TRP A 94 11.40 -3.41 -13.94
CA TRP A 94 11.37 -1.95 -13.96
C TRP A 94 11.04 -1.38 -15.33
N GLU A 95 11.61 -1.91 -16.41
CA GLU A 95 11.42 -1.42 -17.79
C GLU A 95 9.93 -1.43 -18.20
N ASN A 96 9.15 -2.35 -17.62
CA ASN A 96 7.73 -2.44 -17.89
C ASN A 96 6.89 -1.43 -17.08
N THR A 97 7.43 -0.84 -16.00
CA THR A 97 6.72 0.12 -15.14
C THR A 97 6.46 1.46 -15.83
N ALA A 98 5.59 2.29 -15.24
CA ALA A 98 5.35 3.63 -15.73
C ALA A 98 6.62 4.51 -15.66
N HIS A 99 7.49 4.29 -14.67
CA HIS A 99 8.79 4.96 -14.56
C HIS A 99 9.72 4.61 -15.73
N GLY A 100 9.83 3.32 -16.08
CA GLY A 100 10.59 2.87 -17.24
C GLY A 100 10.07 3.42 -18.58
N GLN A 101 8.77 3.74 -18.64
CA GLN A 101 8.11 4.29 -19.83
C GLN A 101 7.88 5.81 -19.77
N ALA A 102 8.37 6.50 -18.73
CA ALA A 102 8.01 7.89 -18.44
C ALA A 102 8.37 8.85 -19.57
N PHE A 103 9.52 8.66 -20.23
CA PHE A 103 9.95 9.50 -21.34
C PHE A 103 9.21 9.18 -22.64
N THR A 104 8.87 7.91 -22.87
CA THR A 104 8.01 7.51 -24.00
C THR A 104 6.67 8.22 -23.93
N ALA A 105 6.05 8.26 -22.74
CA ALA A 105 4.81 8.99 -22.51
C ALA A 105 5.00 10.51 -22.74
N LEU A 106 6.09 11.08 -22.23
CA LEU A 106 6.41 12.50 -22.43
C LEU A 106 6.54 12.88 -23.92
N LYS A 107 7.23 12.04 -24.69
CA LYS A 107 7.40 12.21 -26.14
C LYS A 107 6.08 12.06 -26.90
N ALA A 108 5.20 11.15 -26.49
CA ALA A 108 3.88 11.02 -27.09
C ALA A 108 3.03 12.30 -26.95
N MET A 109 3.30 13.11 -25.92
CA MET A 109 2.66 14.42 -25.71
C MET A 109 3.41 15.60 -26.37
N GLY A 110 4.52 15.34 -27.08
CA GLY A 110 5.36 16.38 -27.69
C GLY A 110 6.09 17.27 -26.67
N GLN A 111 6.34 16.74 -25.46
CA GLN A 111 6.96 17.47 -24.35
C GLN A 111 8.41 17.03 -24.07
N GLU A 112 9.03 16.25 -24.96
CA GLU A 112 10.35 15.65 -24.77
C GLU A 112 11.51 16.66 -24.73
N ARG A 113 11.25 17.94 -24.99
CA ARG A 113 12.20 19.06 -24.87
C ARG A 113 11.79 20.10 -23.83
N ASN A 114 10.70 19.86 -23.10
CA ASN A 114 10.19 20.80 -22.12
C ASN A 114 11.05 20.74 -20.86
N ALA A 115 11.85 21.77 -20.62
CA ALA A 115 12.74 21.86 -19.46
C ALA A 115 12.02 21.82 -18.11
N VAL A 116 10.70 22.05 -18.07
CA VAL A 116 9.87 21.87 -16.86
C VAL A 116 9.58 20.40 -16.59
N CYS A 117 9.48 19.57 -17.63
CA CYS A 117 9.14 18.14 -17.52
C CYS A 117 10.37 17.25 -17.35
N LEU A 118 11.49 17.61 -18.00
CA LEU A 118 12.71 16.81 -18.02
C LEU A 118 13.28 16.46 -16.63
N PRO A 119 13.24 17.33 -15.60
CA PRO A 119 13.70 16.98 -14.25
C PRO A 119 13.02 15.74 -13.65
N CYS A 120 11.73 15.50 -13.96
CA CYS A 120 10.95 14.40 -13.40
C CYS A 120 10.82 13.19 -14.33
N HIS A 121 11.24 13.31 -15.59
CA HIS A 121 11.03 12.28 -16.62
C HIS A 121 12.34 11.73 -17.22
N THR A 122 13.48 12.13 -16.68
CA THR A 122 14.83 11.70 -17.11
C THR A 122 15.77 11.57 -15.93
N VAL A 123 16.93 10.96 -16.12
CA VAL A 123 17.96 10.85 -15.08
C VAL A 123 18.88 12.06 -15.09
N GLY A 124 18.98 12.78 -13.97
CA GLY A 124 20.02 13.78 -13.72
C GLY A 124 19.95 15.03 -14.60
N PHE A 125 18.80 15.40 -15.15
CA PHE A 125 18.69 16.62 -15.98
C PHE A 125 19.19 17.86 -15.24
N GLY A 126 20.06 18.63 -15.91
CA GLY A 126 20.71 19.82 -15.32
C GLY A 126 21.89 19.50 -14.38
N GLN A 127 22.17 18.23 -14.09
CA GLN A 127 23.32 17.81 -13.29
C GLN A 127 24.53 17.45 -14.18
N PRO A 128 25.77 17.57 -13.67
CA PRO A 128 26.96 17.11 -14.37
C PRO A 128 26.86 15.62 -14.76
N GLY A 129 26.90 15.35 -16.07
CA GLY A 129 26.85 13.98 -16.60
C GLY A 129 25.45 13.36 -16.69
N GLY A 130 24.38 14.10 -16.38
CA GLY A 130 23.00 13.63 -16.52
C GLY A 130 22.40 13.89 -17.92
N PHE A 131 21.10 13.67 -18.06
CA PHE A 131 20.37 13.80 -19.32
C PHE A 131 20.47 15.24 -19.89
N LYS A 132 20.72 15.32 -21.19
CA LYS A 132 20.73 16.56 -21.99
C LYS A 132 19.69 16.48 -23.10
N ASP A 133 19.83 15.48 -23.96
CA ASP A 133 18.94 15.21 -25.07
C ASP A 133 19.06 13.75 -25.53
N THR A 134 18.16 13.31 -26.42
CA THR A 134 18.13 11.93 -26.92
C THR A 134 19.22 11.61 -27.95
N SER A 135 19.98 12.60 -28.44
CA SER A 135 21.08 12.37 -29.39
C SER A 135 22.42 12.12 -28.68
N THR A 136 22.61 12.72 -27.51
CA THR A 136 23.85 12.61 -26.70
C THR A 136 23.67 11.72 -25.47
N THR A 137 22.46 11.67 -24.90
CA THR A 137 22.22 11.02 -23.61
C THR A 137 20.99 10.12 -23.61
N ALA A 138 20.76 9.39 -24.70
CA ALA A 138 19.58 8.53 -24.87
C ALA A 138 19.41 7.50 -23.74
N SER A 139 20.50 6.97 -23.19
CA SER A 139 20.49 5.97 -22.11
C SER A 139 20.01 6.51 -20.76
N LEU A 140 19.85 7.83 -20.63
CA LEU A 140 19.33 8.50 -19.44
C LEU A 140 17.88 8.99 -19.63
N ALA A 141 17.25 8.64 -20.77
CA ALA A 141 15.84 8.89 -20.99
C ALA A 141 15.01 7.94 -20.11
N ALA A 142 13.94 8.48 -19.50
CA ALA A 142 13.05 7.85 -18.51
C ALA A 142 13.52 7.98 -17.05
N VAL A 143 12.64 7.61 -16.12
CA VAL A 143 12.95 7.57 -14.69
C VAL A 143 13.70 6.26 -14.41
N GLY A 144 15.00 6.30 -14.71
CA GLY A 144 15.95 5.19 -14.59
C GLY A 144 16.35 4.84 -13.17
N CYS A 145 17.13 3.76 -13.00
CA CYS A 145 17.60 3.30 -11.69
C CYS A 145 18.27 4.44 -10.90
N GLU A 146 19.10 5.23 -11.59
CA GLU A 146 19.87 6.32 -11.01
C GLU A 146 19.04 7.59 -10.71
N ALA A 147 17.76 7.63 -11.08
CA ALA A 147 16.84 8.69 -10.63
C ALA A 147 16.50 8.52 -9.13
N CYS A 148 16.51 7.29 -8.61
CA CYS A 148 16.27 7.00 -7.19
C CYS A 148 17.56 6.62 -6.45
N HIS A 149 18.46 5.87 -7.10
CA HIS A 149 19.70 5.39 -6.47
C HIS A 149 20.88 6.35 -6.64
N GLY A 150 20.71 7.50 -7.30
CA GLY A 150 21.79 8.42 -7.63
C GLY A 150 22.78 7.86 -8.67
N PRO A 151 23.88 8.57 -8.96
CA PRO A 151 24.89 8.11 -9.92
C PRO A 151 25.67 6.90 -9.40
N GLN A 152 25.67 5.79 -10.14
CA GLN A 152 26.22 4.51 -9.67
C GLN A 152 27.36 3.95 -10.52
N ARG A 153 28.15 4.84 -11.13
CA ARG A 153 29.32 4.42 -11.92
C ARG A 153 30.33 3.61 -11.12
N GLU A 154 30.76 4.11 -9.96
CA GLU A 154 31.85 3.49 -9.19
C GLU A 154 31.48 2.07 -8.80
N HIS A 155 30.25 1.88 -8.33
CA HIS A 155 29.64 0.57 -8.11
C HIS A 155 29.72 -0.33 -9.35
N ALA A 156 29.26 0.16 -10.51
CA ALA A 156 29.26 -0.64 -11.73
C ALA A 156 30.67 -0.98 -12.25
N GLN A 157 31.67 -0.13 -11.98
CA GLN A 157 33.05 -0.34 -12.40
C GLN A 157 33.82 -1.27 -11.45
N ASN A 158 33.45 -1.32 -10.18
CA ASN A 158 34.08 -2.15 -9.17
C ASN A 158 33.05 -2.88 -8.30
N ALA A 159 32.22 -3.71 -8.95
CA ALA A 159 31.12 -4.41 -8.30
C ALA A 159 31.56 -5.49 -7.28
N ALA A 160 32.87 -5.74 -7.14
CA ALA A 160 33.42 -6.64 -6.12
C ALA A 160 33.73 -5.92 -4.79
N ASP A 161 33.65 -4.59 -4.77
CA ASP A 161 33.86 -3.79 -3.57
C ASP A 161 32.50 -3.47 -2.92
N ASP A 162 32.19 -4.21 -1.87
CA ASP A 162 30.95 -4.08 -1.12
C ASP A 162 30.78 -2.67 -0.50
N THR A 163 31.85 -1.90 -0.33
CA THR A 163 31.77 -0.52 0.17
C THR A 163 31.12 0.43 -0.84
N LEU A 164 31.08 0.03 -2.11
CA LEU A 164 30.43 0.76 -3.20
C LEU A 164 28.98 0.31 -3.42
N PHE A 165 28.43 -0.59 -2.60
CA PHE A 165 27.04 -1.00 -2.77
C PHE A 165 26.12 0.16 -2.39
N PRO A 166 25.21 0.58 -3.29
CA PRO A 166 24.27 1.63 -2.98
C PRO A 166 23.40 1.21 -1.80
N LYS A 167 23.48 1.96 -0.70
CA LYS A 167 22.47 1.87 0.36
C LYS A 167 21.20 2.52 -0.18
N PRO A 168 20.10 1.77 -0.36
CA PRO A 168 18.87 2.36 -0.84
C PRO A 168 18.40 3.41 0.17
N ASP A 169 18.28 4.66 -0.28
CA ASP A 169 17.56 5.66 0.47
C ASP A 169 16.07 5.34 0.36
N ILE A 170 15.49 4.90 1.48
CA ILE A 170 14.08 4.51 1.55
C ILE A 170 13.18 5.68 1.94
N SER A 171 13.76 6.85 2.21
CA SER A 171 13.03 8.03 2.62
C SER A 171 11.99 8.44 1.57
N ALA A 172 10.91 9.07 2.03
CA ALA A 172 9.85 9.52 1.13
C ALA A 172 10.34 10.63 0.19
N GLU A 173 11.39 11.35 0.59
CA GLU A 173 12.04 12.43 -0.13
C GLU A 173 12.52 11.99 -1.51
N VAL A 174 13.00 10.74 -1.65
CA VAL A 174 13.41 10.17 -2.95
C VAL A 174 12.25 10.21 -3.96
N CYS A 175 11.02 9.94 -3.49
CA CYS A 175 9.81 10.05 -4.31
C CYS A 175 9.36 11.51 -4.46
N GLY A 176 9.52 12.30 -3.40
CA GLY A 176 9.17 13.71 -3.31
C GLY A 176 9.93 14.64 -4.23
N VAL A 177 11.08 14.22 -4.80
CA VAL A 177 11.78 14.97 -5.86
C VAL A 177 10.85 15.23 -7.05
N CYS A 178 9.97 14.29 -7.37
CA CYS A 178 9.06 14.37 -8.53
C CYS A 178 7.59 14.42 -8.12
N HIS A 179 7.20 13.66 -7.09
CA HIS A 179 5.81 13.56 -6.64
C HIS A 179 5.45 14.61 -5.60
N THR A 180 5.66 15.88 -5.93
CA THR A 180 5.32 17.05 -5.10
C THR A 180 4.61 18.14 -5.92
N GLY A 181 4.02 19.11 -5.23
CA GLY A 181 3.44 20.30 -5.80
C GLY A 181 2.07 20.08 -6.43
N THR A 182 1.60 21.08 -7.18
CA THR A 182 0.18 21.14 -7.61
C THR A 182 -0.21 20.08 -8.65
N THR A 183 0.76 19.47 -9.34
CA THR A 183 0.51 18.49 -10.41
C THR A 183 0.66 17.05 -9.95
N GLN A 184 1.42 16.79 -8.88
CA GLN A 184 1.66 15.47 -8.28
C GLN A 184 1.76 15.58 -6.75
N PRO A 185 0.75 16.06 -6.00
CA PRO A 185 0.88 16.42 -4.58
C PRO A 185 1.03 15.23 -3.62
N HIS A 186 1.45 14.04 -4.07
CA HIS A 186 1.42 12.82 -3.26
C HIS A 186 2.36 12.87 -2.06
N TYR A 187 3.59 13.39 -2.22
CA TYR A 187 4.52 13.58 -1.11
C TYR A 187 3.96 14.61 -0.11
N ASP A 188 3.47 15.75 -0.60
CA ASP A 188 2.93 16.81 0.27
C ASP A 188 1.72 16.30 1.08
N GLN A 189 0.82 15.54 0.44
CA GLN A 189 -0.32 14.93 1.09
C GLN A 189 0.06 13.85 2.10
N TRP A 190 1.09 13.04 1.78
CA TRP A 190 1.64 12.06 2.71
C TRP A 190 2.28 12.74 3.91
N ALA A 191 3.03 13.82 3.70
CA ALA A 191 3.68 14.61 4.74
C ALA A 191 2.66 15.24 5.72
N ASP A 192 1.49 15.60 5.22
CA ASP A 192 0.36 16.08 6.04
C ASP A 192 -0.37 14.94 6.79
N SER A 193 -0.03 13.67 6.54
CA SER A 193 -0.67 12.51 7.13
C SER A 193 0.09 11.96 8.34
N LYS A 194 -0.60 11.17 9.16
CA LYS A 194 0.04 10.46 10.29
C LYS A 194 1.01 9.36 9.86
N HIS A 195 1.02 8.94 8.59
CA HIS A 195 1.99 7.96 8.10
C HIS A 195 3.39 8.56 7.95
N ALA A 196 3.52 9.89 7.86
CA ALA A 196 4.81 10.57 7.80
C ALA A 196 5.49 10.72 9.17
N GLU A 197 4.87 10.27 10.26
CA GLU A 197 5.40 10.43 11.61
C GLU A 197 5.52 9.08 12.32
N VAL A 198 6.72 8.77 12.84
CA VAL A 198 6.87 7.77 13.90
C VAL A 198 6.35 8.41 15.18
N THR A 199 5.30 7.83 15.78
CA THR A 199 4.66 8.46 16.96
C THR A 199 5.72 8.77 18.03
N PRO A 200 5.63 9.92 18.74
CA PRO A 200 6.72 10.38 19.63
C PRO A 200 7.15 9.34 20.67
N LEU A 201 6.19 8.58 21.22
CA LEU A 201 6.47 7.51 22.17
C LEU A 201 7.34 6.40 21.55
N LEU A 202 7.03 5.98 20.32
CA LEU A 202 7.80 4.93 19.65
C LEU A 202 9.13 5.46 19.17
N ALA A 203 9.18 6.69 18.64
CA ALA A 203 10.43 7.28 18.17
C ALA A 203 11.49 7.34 19.29
N THR A 204 11.08 7.77 20.50
CA THR A 204 11.97 7.75 21.68
C THR A 204 12.37 6.34 22.11
N ARG A 205 11.49 5.34 21.96
CA ARG A 205 11.82 3.95 22.28
C ARG A 205 12.80 3.34 21.28
N PHE A 206 12.59 3.58 19.99
CA PHE A 206 13.47 3.13 18.93
C PHE A 206 14.85 3.76 19.06
N GLU A 207 14.92 5.07 19.32
CA GLU A 207 16.19 5.77 19.61
C GLU A 207 16.90 5.18 20.84
N ALA A 208 16.16 4.70 21.83
CA ALA A 208 16.69 4.02 23.01
C ALA A 208 16.98 2.51 22.79
N GLY A 209 16.82 1.99 21.58
CA GLY A 209 17.05 0.59 21.23
C GLY A 209 16.02 -0.38 21.83
N MET A 210 14.74 0.00 21.83
CA MET A 210 13.65 -0.79 22.40
C MET A 210 12.44 -0.88 21.48
N SER A 211 11.72 -2.01 21.53
CA SER A 211 10.40 -2.23 20.92
C SER A 211 10.35 -2.24 19.39
N LEU A 212 11.47 -2.07 18.68
CA LEU A 212 11.48 -2.05 17.22
C LEU A 212 11.03 -3.39 16.62
N SER A 213 11.51 -4.52 17.15
CA SER A 213 11.12 -5.86 16.70
C SER A 213 9.64 -6.19 16.90
N THR A 214 8.94 -5.46 17.78
CA THR A 214 7.54 -5.71 18.13
C THR A 214 6.58 -4.69 17.50
N CYS A 215 7.05 -3.46 17.29
CA CYS A 215 6.23 -2.35 16.80
C CYS A 215 6.62 -1.88 15.39
N GLY A 216 7.83 -2.22 14.93
CA GLY A 216 8.44 -1.73 13.69
C GLY A 216 7.70 -2.14 12.43
N ASP A 217 7.05 -3.32 12.42
CA ASP A 217 6.24 -3.81 11.29
C ASP A 217 5.28 -2.76 10.72
N CYS A 218 4.72 -1.93 11.60
CA CYS A 218 3.69 -0.95 11.27
C CYS A 218 4.13 0.50 11.50
N HIS A 219 5.22 0.72 12.25
CA HIS A 219 5.62 2.04 12.72
C HIS A 219 7.05 2.46 12.34
N SER A 220 7.78 1.65 11.56
CA SER A 220 9.10 2.00 11.03
C SER A 220 9.26 1.54 9.58
N GLY A 221 9.68 2.47 8.72
CA GLY A 221 9.99 2.20 7.32
C GLY A 221 11.25 1.36 7.19
N GLU A 222 12.27 1.59 8.03
CA GLU A 222 13.49 0.78 8.07
C GLU A 222 13.18 -0.65 8.45
N PHE A 223 12.43 -0.85 9.54
CA PHE A 223 12.08 -2.19 9.99
C PHE A 223 11.27 -2.92 8.92
N PHE A 224 10.28 -2.24 8.33
CA PHE A 224 9.51 -2.82 7.24
C PHE A 224 10.41 -3.21 6.05
N HIS A 225 11.36 -2.34 5.66
CA HIS A 225 12.28 -2.67 4.58
C HIS A 225 13.15 -3.89 4.90
N LEU A 226 13.81 -3.89 6.06
CA LEU A 226 14.77 -4.93 6.42
C LEU A 226 14.07 -6.25 6.78
N ALA A 227 13.10 -6.22 7.69
CA ALA A 227 12.44 -7.42 8.18
C ALA A 227 11.39 -7.95 7.20
N VAL A 228 10.52 -7.08 6.67
CA VAL A 228 9.39 -7.53 5.84
C VAL A 228 9.80 -7.74 4.38
N LEU A 229 10.57 -6.82 3.79
CA LEU A 229 10.94 -6.92 2.36
C LEU A 229 12.20 -7.75 2.14
N GLU A 230 13.25 -7.52 2.91
CA GLU A 230 14.53 -8.22 2.77
C GLU A 230 14.61 -9.51 3.59
N GLN A 231 13.60 -9.79 4.43
CA GLN A 231 13.51 -11.02 5.25
C GLN A 231 14.72 -11.17 6.19
N GLN A 232 15.20 -10.06 6.74
CA GLN A 232 16.32 -10.02 7.68
C GLN A 232 15.81 -10.10 9.12
N ASP A 233 16.61 -10.70 10.00
CA ASP A 233 16.39 -10.62 11.44
C ASP A 233 16.83 -9.24 11.94
N VAL A 234 15.88 -8.44 12.43
CA VAL A 234 16.14 -7.07 12.91
C VAL A 234 15.94 -7.01 14.42
N SER A 235 16.95 -6.56 15.14
CA SER A 235 16.92 -6.43 16.60
C SER A 235 16.33 -5.08 17.05
N ASP A 236 15.99 -5.01 18.34
CA ASP A 236 15.42 -3.79 18.94
C ASP A 236 16.36 -2.57 18.88
N ASP A 237 17.67 -2.80 18.83
CA ASP A 237 18.72 -1.78 18.85
C ASP A 237 19.17 -1.31 17.46
N GLU A 238 18.54 -1.77 16.38
CA GLU A 238 18.87 -1.35 15.00
C GLU A 238 18.79 0.18 14.83
N LEU A 239 17.83 0.83 15.49
CA LEU A 239 17.66 2.29 15.48
C LEU A 239 18.23 2.97 16.74
N ALA A 240 19.05 2.29 17.53
CA ALA A 240 19.63 2.86 18.74
C ALA A 240 20.52 4.07 18.39
N GLY A 241 20.23 5.21 19.03
CA GLY A 241 20.91 6.48 18.79
C GLY A 241 20.52 7.20 17.50
N VAL A 242 19.57 6.67 16.72
CA VAL A 242 18.99 7.38 15.57
C VAL A 242 17.94 8.37 16.07
N PRO A 243 18.17 9.69 15.94
CA PRO A 243 17.24 10.70 16.42
C PRO A 243 15.86 10.57 15.77
N ALA A 244 14.81 10.92 16.52
CA ALA A 244 13.42 10.81 16.05
C ALA A 244 13.14 11.49 14.70
N ASP A 245 13.82 12.60 14.36
CA ASP A 245 13.66 13.32 13.10
C ASP A 245 14.41 12.69 11.91
N GLN A 246 15.18 11.62 12.16
CA GLN A 246 15.93 10.86 11.16
C GLN A 246 15.39 9.44 10.98
N GLN A 247 14.37 9.05 11.74
CA GLN A 247 13.70 7.74 11.61
C GLN A 247 12.67 7.81 10.49
N ASN A 248 12.67 6.83 9.59
CA ASN A 248 11.65 6.72 8.56
C ASN A 248 10.37 6.13 9.15
N ALA A 249 9.26 6.85 8.96
CA ALA A 249 7.92 6.37 9.29
C ALA A 249 7.40 5.39 8.21
N VAL A 250 6.08 5.34 8.00
CA VAL A 250 5.49 4.57 6.90
C VAL A 250 5.68 5.36 5.61
N VAL A 251 6.74 5.06 4.87
CA VAL A 251 7.17 5.77 3.65
C VAL A 251 6.51 5.23 2.38
N CYS A 252 6.70 5.92 1.25
CA CYS A 252 6.16 5.52 -0.05
C CYS A 252 6.55 4.07 -0.41
N GLY A 253 7.81 3.71 -0.14
CA GLY A 253 8.37 2.39 -0.34
C GLY A 253 7.74 1.29 0.50
N THR A 254 6.98 1.61 1.56
CA THR A 254 6.21 0.62 2.35
C THR A 254 5.00 0.12 1.56
N CYS A 255 4.35 0.98 0.79
CA CYS A 255 3.15 0.65 0.01
C CYS A 255 3.45 0.31 -1.45
N HIS A 256 4.47 0.93 -2.04
CA HIS A 256 4.80 0.82 -3.47
C HIS A 256 6.09 0.03 -3.70
N ALA A 257 6.10 -0.80 -4.75
CA ALA A 257 7.23 -1.56 -5.25
C ALA A 257 7.85 -0.84 -6.47
N PRO A 258 8.88 0.01 -6.30
CA PRO A 258 9.39 0.87 -7.38
C PRO A 258 9.91 0.08 -8.61
N HIS A 259 10.25 -1.19 -8.43
CA HIS A 259 10.85 -2.05 -9.44
C HIS A 259 9.89 -3.01 -10.13
N ASP A 260 8.59 -2.98 -9.84
CA ASP A 260 7.68 -4.03 -10.33
C ASP A 260 6.29 -3.53 -10.70
N ARG A 261 5.67 -4.20 -11.68
CA ARG A 261 4.25 -4.07 -12.01
C ARG A 261 3.50 -5.20 -11.29
N THR A 262 3.01 -4.88 -10.10
CA THR A 262 2.49 -5.89 -9.18
C THR A 262 1.09 -6.36 -9.52
N ARG A 263 0.32 -5.58 -10.29
CA ARG A 263 -1.08 -5.86 -10.65
C ARG A 263 -2.00 -6.05 -9.45
N ASN A 264 -1.64 -5.45 -8.33
CA ASN A 264 -2.37 -5.57 -7.06
C ASN A 264 -3.53 -4.58 -6.93
N ALA A 265 -3.57 -3.55 -7.77
CA ALA A 265 -4.68 -2.59 -7.82
C ALA A 265 -5.89 -3.17 -8.57
N VAL A 266 -7.09 -2.85 -8.10
CA VAL A 266 -8.33 -3.27 -8.76
C VAL A 266 -8.84 -2.17 -9.67
N ALA A 267 -9.16 -2.56 -10.91
CA ALA A 267 -9.65 -1.67 -11.97
C ALA A 267 -8.88 -0.34 -12.05
N PRO A 268 -7.54 -0.36 -12.20
CA PRO A 268 -6.75 0.86 -12.26
C PRO A 268 -7.16 1.71 -13.46
N THR A 269 -7.20 3.03 -13.27
CA THR A 269 -7.52 4.01 -14.32
C THR A 269 -6.60 3.82 -15.51
N ASP A 270 -7.17 3.80 -16.73
CA ASP A 270 -6.47 3.59 -18.00
C ASP A 270 -5.64 2.28 -18.06
N GLY A 271 -5.94 1.28 -17.23
CA GLY A 271 -5.18 0.03 -17.17
C GLY A 271 -3.75 0.18 -16.62
N ARG A 272 -3.49 1.27 -15.86
CA ARG A 272 -2.20 1.52 -15.21
C ARG A 272 -1.90 0.47 -14.14
N ASP A 273 -0.68 0.49 -13.62
CA ASP A 273 -0.28 -0.28 -12.45
C ASP A 273 0.28 0.70 -11.43
N TYR A 274 -0.32 0.78 -10.24
CA TYR A 274 0.16 1.68 -9.17
C TYR A 274 1.30 1.06 -8.36
N GLN A 275 1.77 -0.13 -8.74
CA GLN A 275 2.90 -0.82 -8.15
C GLN A 275 2.70 -1.13 -6.66
N LEU A 276 1.47 -1.39 -6.22
CA LEU A 276 1.17 -1.69 -4.80
C LEU A 276 1.81 -3.01 -4.37
N ARG A 277 2.46 -3.08 -3.19
CA ARG A 277 3.10 -4.30 -2.70
C ARG A 277 2.12 -5.42 -2.36
N PHE A 278 0.95 -5.04 -1.87
CA PHE A 278 -0.11 -5.96 -1.47
C PHE A 278 -1.40 -5.66 -2.25
N PRO A 279 -2.29 -6.66 -2.42
CA PRO A 279 -3.57 -6.47 -3.07
C PRO A 279 -4.40 -5.33 -2.45
N GLU A 280 -5.05 -4.53 -3.29
CA GLU A 280 -5.99 -3.49 -2.87
C GLU A 280 -7.28 -4.07 -2.27
N ILE A 281 -7.60 -5.34 -2.62
CA ILE A 281 -8.77 -6.06 -2.13
C ILE A 281 -8.36 -7.39 -1.50
N ALA A 282 -8.93 -7.69 -0.34
CA ALA A 282 -8.93 -9.03 0.25
C ALA A 282 -10.32 -9.35 0.83
N SER A 283 -10.78 -10.60 0.69
CA SER A 283 -12.10 -11.04 1.17
C SER A 283 -11.96 -12.24 2.11
N PRO A 284 -11.36 -12.06 3.30
CA PRO A 284 -11.23 -13.15 4.25
C PRO A 284 -12.60 -13.59 4.76
N THR A 285 -12.73 -14.88 5.06
CA THR A 285 -13.89 -15.38 5.81
C THR A 285 -13.76 -14.96 7.27
N ALA A 286 -14.84 -14.39 7.83
CA ALA A 286 -14.88 -13.94 9.21
C ALA A 286 -14.59 -15.10 10.20
N THR A 287 -13.80 -14.83 11.23
CA THR A 287 -13.38 -15.81 12.25
C THR A 287 -13.21 -15.15 13.62
N ASN A 288 -13.14 -15.94 14.68
CA ASN A 288 -12.87 -15.47 16.04
C ASN A 288 -11.57 -16.01 16.63
N THR A 289 -10.81 -16.82 15.89
CA THR A 289 -9.54 -17.37 16.37
C THR A 289 -8.48 -16.28 16.38
N ILE A 290 -7.78 -16.08 17.51
CA ILE A 290 -6.71 -15.09 17.66
C ILE A 290 -5.69 -15.19 16.52
N GLU A 291 -5.18 -16.39 16.23
CA GLU A 291 -4.21 -16.63 15.15
C GLU A 291 -4.65 -16.04 13.80
N ALA A 292 -5.91 -16.23 13.43
CA ALA A 292 -6.39 -15.74 12.14
C ALA A 292 -6.68 -14.24 12.19
N VAL A 293 -7.31 -13.70 13.23
CA VAL A 293 -7.66 -12.27 13.26
C VAL A 293 -6.44 -11.35 13.30
N THR A 294 -5.29 -11.85 13.78
CA THR A 294 -4.00 -11.14 13.81
C THR A 294 -3.14 -11.39 12.56
N ASN A 295 -3.55 -12.25 11.64
CA ASN A 295 -2.75 -12.60 10.47
C ASN A 295 -2.91 -11.56 9.35
N ALA A 296 -1.91 -10.69 9.19
CA ALA A 296 -1.82 -9.69 8.14
C ALA A 296 -2.06 -10.23 6.72
N ALA A 297 -1.65 -11.47 6.43
CA ALA A 297 -1.80 -12.08 5.09
C ALA A 297 -3.26 -12.32 4.68
N ARG A 298 -4.21 -12.25 5.63
CA ARG A 298 -5.65 -12.33 5.32
C ARG A 298 -6.22 -11.03 4.77
N PHE A 299 -5.52 -9.91 4.95
CA PHE A 299 -6.05 -8.59 4.66
C PHE A 299 -5.38 -7.95 3.45
N ASN A 300 -5.96 -6.84 2.99
CA ASN A 300 -5.44 -6.05 1.88
C ASN A 300 -4.22 -5.23 2.32
N LEU A 301 -3.73 -4.35 1.43
CA LEU A 301 -2.63 -3.43 1.70
C LEU A 301 -2.78 -2.65 3.03
N CYS A 302 -3.95 -2.08 3.29
CA CYS A 302 -4.17 -1.28 4.51
C CYS A 302 -4.18 -2.18 5.75
N GLY A 303 -4.77 -3.37 5.64
CA GLY A 303 -4.85 -4.34 6.72
C GLY A 303 -3.54 -5.06 7.03
N GLN A 304 -2.43 -4.76 6.34
CA GLN A 304 -1.11 -5.21 6.79
C GLN A 304 -0.74 -4.60 8.15
N CYS A 305 -1.23 -3.40 8.45
CA CYS A 305 -1.03 -2.73 9.74
C CYS A 305 -2.34 -2.53 10.49
N HIS A 306 -3.43 -2.26 9.76
CA HIS A 306 -4.76 -2.01 10.33
C HIS A 306 -5.55 -3.31 10.55
N HIS A 307 -4.99 -4.23 11.34
CA HIS A 307 -5.68 -5.40 11.89
C HIS A 307 -5.50 -5.53 13.42
N ASP A 308 -6.33 -6.37 14.04
CA ASP A 308 -6.37 -6.65 15.48
C ASP A 308 -5.08 -7.31 15.99
N ARG A 309 -4.68 -7.04 17.24
CA ARG A 309 -3.44 -7.58 17.82
C ARG A 309 -3.65 -8.71 18.84
N GLY A 310 -4.82 -9.32 18.82
CA GLY A 310 -5.16 -10.55 19.54
C GLY A 310 -5.71 -10.35 20.95
N THR A 311 -5.96 -9.10 21.35
CA THR A 311 -6.51 -8.79 22.67
C THR A 311 -7.97 -9.25 22.77
N THR A 312 -8.32 -9.87 23.89
CA THR A 312 -9.67 -10.34 24.22
C THR A 312 -10.17 -9.67 25.50
N TRP A 313 -11.39 -10.01 25.93
CA TRP A 313 -11.95 -9.52 27.21
C TRP A 313 -11.31 -10.16 28.45
N GLU A 314 -10.43 -11.15 28.30
CA GLU A 314 -9.65 -11.73 29.41
C GLU A 314 -8.39 -10.90 29.71
N ASP A 315 -7.94 -10.08 28.76
CA ASP A 315 -6.82 -9.18 28.96
C ASP A 315 -7.19 -8.01 29.88
N SER A 316 -6.27 -7.67 30.78
CA SER A 316 -6.50 -6.63 31.80
C SER A 316 -5.43 -5.53 31.86
N ALA A 317 -4.27 -5.76 31.23
CA ALA A 317 -3.15 -4.83 31.30
C ALA A 317 -3.38 -3.56 30.48
N ARG A 318 -3.94 -3.71 29.27
CA ARG A 318 -4.15 -2.62 28.30
C ARG A 318 -5.35 -2.88 27.40
N PRO A 319 -5.98 -1.84 26.86
CA PRO A 319 -7.05 -2.00 25.89
C PRO A 319 -6.57 -2.68 24.60
N PRO A 320 -7.50 -3.23 23.79
CA PRO A 320 -7.20 -3.65 22.44
C PRO A 320 -6.44 -2.57 21.67
N HIS A 321 -5.44 -2.99 20.89
CA HIS A 321 -4.66 -2.07 20.07
C HIS A 321 -5.59 -1.36 19.06
N PRO A 322 -5.50 -0.02 18.88
CA PRO A 322 -6.41 0.76 18.05
C PRO A 322 -6.10 0.62 16.54
N SER A 323 -6.00 -0.62 16.06
CA SER A 323 -5.71 -0.99 14.68
C SER A 323 -6.71 -2.00 14.10
N ASN A 324 -7.81 -2.30 14.78
CA ASN A 324 -8.75 -3.36 14.39
C ASN A 324 -9.67 -3.01 13.20
N GLN A 325 -9.34 -1.99 12.39
CA GLN A 325 -10.24 -1.49 11.34
C GLN A 325 -10.60 -2.56 10.29
N SER A 326 -9.63 -3.38 9.86
CA SER A 326 -9.92 -4.47 8.90
C SER A 326 -10.84 -5.53 9.50
N ASN A 327 -10.70 -5.82 10.80
CA ASN A 327 -11.54 -6.81 11.48
C ASN A 327 -12.97 -6.29 11.66
N VAL A 328 -13.15 -5.02 12.03
CA VAL A 328 -14.48 -4.39 12.07
C VAL A 328 -15.12 -4.37 10.69
N TYR A 329 -14.35 -3.99 9.66
CA TYR A 329 -14.79 -3.98 8.27
C TYR A 329 -15.26 -5.37 7.80
N VAL A 330 -14.50 -6.43 8.08
CA VAL A 330 -14.89 -7.83 7.80
C VAL A 330 -16.09 -8.27 8.65
N GLY A 331 -16.23 -7.71 9.85
CA GLY A 331 -17.26 -8.05 10.82
C GLY A 331 -16.85 -9.20 11.72
N GLU A 332 -15.63 -9.18 12.23
CA GLU A 332 -15.06 -10.21 13.10
C GLU A 332 -14.46 -9.63 14.38
N MET A 333 -14.17 -10.47 15.39
CA MET A 333 -13.46 -10.09 16.62
C MET A 333 -12.80 -11.33 17.23
N PRO A 334 -11.62 -11.20 17.89
CA PRO A 334 -11.03 -12.32 18.61
C PRO A 334 -11.90 -12.78 19.78
N ALA A 335 -11.82 -14.07 20.09
CA ALA A 335 -12.32 -14.67 21.31
C ALA A 335 -11.20 -15.50 21.96
N PRO A 336 -11.21 -15.69 23.30
CA PRO A 336 -10.38 -16.66 23.97
C PRO A 336 -10.56 -18.06 23.37
N GLU A 337 -9.52 -18.88 23.46
CA GLU A 337 -9.52 -20.21 22.86
C GLU A 337 -10.69 -21.05 23.37
N GLY A 338 -11.44 -21.66 22.44
CA GLY A 338 -12.61 -22.47 22.76
C GLY A 338 -13.88 -21.69 23.13
N MET A 339 -13.84 -20.35 23.15
CA MET A 339 -15.01 -19.51 23.41
C MET A 339 -15.65 -18.97 22.13
N ALA A 340 -16.96 -18.74 22.18
CA ALA A 340 -17.67 -18.00 21.13
C ALA A 340 -17.35 -16.50 21.22
N PRO A 341 -17.37 -15.75 20.10
CA PRO A 341 -17.23 -14.30 20.15
C PRO A 341 -18.41 -13.68 20.90
N LEU A 342 -18.18 -12.54 21.57
CA LEU A 342 -19.23 -11.81 22.29
C LEU A 342 -20.36 -11.34 21.38
N VAL A 343 -20.05 -11.14 20.09
CA VAL A 343 -20.97 -10.71 19.05
C VAL A 343 -20.74 -11.57 17.81
N LEU A 344 -21.84 -12.04 17.21
CA LEU A 344 -21.76 -12.84 15.99
C LEU A 344 -21.27 -12.01 14.81
N SER A 345 -20.43 -12.63 13.98
CA SER A 345 -19.88 -11.99 12.79
C SER A 345 -20.96 -11.53 11.83
N ARG A 346 -20.76 -10.34 11.24
CA ARG A 346 -21.70 -9.75 10.28
C ARG A 346 -20.96 -8.84 9.33
N SER A 347 -20.95 -9.14 8.03
CA SER A 347 -20.38 -8.25 7.01
C SER A 347 -21.37 -7.13 6.64
N SER A 348 -20.82 -5.98 6.26
CA SER A 348 -21.59 -4.83 5.80
C SER A 348 -21.65 -4.75 4.27
N VAL A 349 -22.54 -3.90 3.74
CA VAL A 349 -22.51 -3.54 2.31
C VAL A 349 -21.20 -2.86 1.92
N HIS A 350 -20.56 -2.14 2.84
CA HIS A 350 -19.25 -1.56 2.59
C HIS A 350 -18.19 -2.64 2.38
N ALA A 351 -18.23 -3.72 3.17
CA ALA A 351 -17.32 -4.86 3.04
C ALA A 351 -17.51 -5.66 1.74
N LEU A 352 -18.76 -5.79 1.29
CA LEU A 352 -19.13 -6.67 0.19
C LEU A 352 -19.09 -6.00 -1.19
N PHE A 353 -19.31 -4.69 -1.27
CA PHE A 353 -19.56 -4.01 -2.54
C PHE A 353 -18.62 -2.84 -2.85
N MET A 354 -17.72 -2.45 -1.94
CA MET A 354 -16.78 -1.34 -2.23
C MET A 354 -15.70 -1.77 -3.23
N PRO A 355 -15.57 -1.10 -4.39
CA PRO A 355 -14.71 -1.57 -5.48
C PRO A 355 -13.22 -1.63 -5.16
N ALA A 356 -12.72 -0.80 -4.24
CA ALA A 356 -11.31 -0.75 -3.82
C ALA A 356 -11.18 -0.77 -2.29
N GLN A 357 -12.20 -1.29 -1.59
CA GLN A 357 -12.27 -1.35 -0.13
C GLN A 357 -11.86 -0.03 0.53
N CYS A 358 -10.85 -0.03 1.42
CA CYS A 358 -10.37 1.13 2.16
C CYS A 358 -9.99 2.31 1.24
N ALA A 359 -9.31 2.02 0.13
CA ALA A 359 -8.86 3.03 -0.82
C ALA A 359 -10.02 3.76 -1.53
N THR A 360 -11.22 3.16 -1.56
CA THR A 360 -12.43 3.81 -2.09
C THR A 360 -12.72 5.12 -1.36
N CYS A 361 -12.62 5.11 -0.03
CA CYS A 361 -12.98 6.25 0.83
C CYS A 361 -11.77 7.07 1.27
N HIS A 362 -10.66 6.40 1.60
CA HIS A 362 -9.47 7.02 2.17
C HIS A 362 -8.45 7.48 1.13
N MET A 363 -8.55 7.01 -0.11
CA MET A 363 -7.66 7.40 -1.21
C MET A 363 -8.48 7.76 -2.44
N HIS A 364 -9.53 8.57 -2.23
CA HIS A 364 -10.48 8.93 -3.28
C HIS A 364 -9.75 9.48 -4.52
N ARG A 365 -10.11 8.91 -5.66
CA ARG A 365 -9.56 9.26 -6.97
C ARG A 365 -10.48 10.31 -7.60
N SER A 366 -9.98 11.54 -7.67
CA SER A 366 -10.70 12.65 -8.30
C SER A 366 -10.54 12.63 -9.82
N ASP A 367 -11.53 13.16 -10.55
CA ASP A 367 -11.43 13.33 -12.00
C ASP A 367 -10.17 14.13 -12.38
N PRO A 368 -9.58 13.88 -13.58
CA PRO A 368 -8.38 14.60 -14.02
C PRO A 368 -8.63 16.11 -14.00
N ARG A 369 -7.73 16.87 -13.33
CA ARG A 369 -7.87 18.33 -13.21
C ARG A 369 -7.65 19.08 -14.54
N SER A 370 -7.09 18.42 -15.55
CA SER A 370 -6.77 18.97 -16.88
C SER A 370 -6.45 17.81 -17.85
N PRO A 371 -6.53 18.00 -19.19
CA PRO A 371 -6.10 16.99 -20.17
C PRO A 371 -4.65 16.50 -20.01
N ILE A 372 -3.80 17.27 -19.32
CA ILE A 372 -2.39 16.95 -19.05
C ILE A 372 -2.09 16.64 -17.58
N ALA A 373 -3.07 16.84 -16.66
CA ALA A 373 -2.91 16.53 -15.25
C ALA A 373 -3.60 15.19 -14.95
N PRO A 374 -2.91 14.21 -14.35
CA PRO A 374 -3.52 12.90 -14.13
C PRO A 374 -4.62 12.96 -13.06
N VAL A 375 -5.42 11.89 -13.02
CA VAL A 375 -6.26 11.54 -11.86
C VAL A 375 -5.36 11.50 -10.62
N LEU A 376 -5.70 12.30 -9.62
CA LEU A 376 -4.99 12.32 -8.35
C LEU A 376 -5.78 11.49 -7.33
N SER A 377 -5.13 10.44 -6.82
CA SER A 377 -5.54 9.77 -5.58
C SER A 377 -4.99 10.56 -4.39
N GLU A 378 -5.86 10.90 -3.45
CA GLU A 378 -5.45 11.57 -2.21
C GLU A 378 -4.58 10.66 -1.34
N HIS A 379 -3.45 11.18 -0.86
CA HIS A 379 -2.51 10.49 0.05
C HIS A 379 -2.51 11.11 1.45
N THR A 380 -3.54 11.89 1.80
CA THR A 380 -3.77 12.33 3.19
C THR A 380 -4.39 11.21 4.03
N PHE A 381 -4.93 10.17 3.37
CA PHE A 381 -5.66 9.04 3.94
C PHE A 381 -6.94 9.42 4.70
N ALA A 382 -7.34 10.69 4.64
CA ALA A 382 -8.59 11.16 5.21
C ALA A 382 -9.78 10.69 4.36
N VAL A 383 -10.92 10.43 5.00
CA VAL A 383 -12.15 10.08 4.27
C VAL A 383 -12.59 11.27 3.41
N ASN A 384 -12.80 11.01 2.12
CA ASN A 384 -13.38 11.98 1.21
C ASN A 384 -14.85 11.64 0.96
N ASN A 385 -15.78 12.47 1.42
CA ASN A 385 -17.23 12.22 1.30
C ASN A 385 -17.72 12.13 -0.17
N SER A 386 -16.97 12.66 -1.14
CA SER A 386 -17.30 12.54 -2.56
C SER A 386 -17.26 11.08 -3.03
N SER A 387 -16.41 10.26 -2.41
CA SER A 387 -16.32 8.81 -2.68
C SER A 387 -17.66 8.07 -2.49
N CYS A 388 -18.46 8.47 -1.50
CA CYS A 388 -19.70 7.77 -1.16
C CYS A 388 -20.70 7.79 -2.32
N ALA A 389 -20.83 8.94 -2.97
CA ALA A 389 -21.72 9.12 -4.11
C ALA A 389 -21.10 8.61 -5.42
N THR A 390 -19.81 8.87 -5.64
CA THR A 390 -19.11 8.46 -6.88
C THR A 390 -18.94 6.94 -7.00
N ALA A 391 -18.92 6.21 -5.87
CA ALA A 391 -18.99 4.75 -5.85
C ALA A 391 -20.36 4.20 -6.31
N GLY A 392 -21.37 5.06 -6.49
CA GLY A 392 -22.69 4.69 -7.03
C GLY A 392 -23.63 4.02 -6.03
N CYS A 393 -23.26 3.95 -4.75
CA CYS A 393 -24.07 3.33 -3.70
C CYS A 393 -24.94 4.33 -2.93
N HIS A 394 -24.49 5.58 -2.78
CA HIS A 394 -25.27 6.66 -2.17
C HIS A 394 -25.80 7.63 -3.23
N PRO A 395 -27.04 8.14 -3.09
CA PRO A 395 -27.68 8.92 -4.15
C PRO A 395 -27.06 10.31 -4.37
N SER A 396 -26.43 10.88 -3.35
CA SER A 396 -25.70 12.15 -3.45
C SER A 396 -24.71 12.28 -2.28
N VAL A 397 -23.73 13.18 -2.41
CA VAL A 397 -22.78 13.49 -1.33
C VAL A 397 -23.52 13.99 -0.09
N ALA A 398 -24.47 14.91 -0.25
CA ALA A 398 -25.27 15.44 0.85
C ALA A 398 -26.09 14.35 1.56
N ALA A 399 -26.64 13.37 0.83
CA ALA A 399 -27.36 12.25 1.43
C ALA A 399 -26.40 11.34 2.22
N ALA A 400 -25.23 11.03 1.65
CA ALA A 400 -24.20 10.24 2.33
C ALA A 400 -23.72 10.92 3.61
N GLU A 401 -23.45 12.22 3.55
CA GLU A 401 -23.05 13.03 4.71
C GLU A 401 -24.13 13.05 5.79
N SER A 402 -25.41 13.19 5.41
CA SER A 402 -26.52 13.14 6.36
C SER A 402 -26.64 11.78 7.05
N PHE A 403 -26.49 10.67 6.30
CA PHE A 403 -26.52 9.33 6.87
C PHE A 403 -25.31 9.08 7.78
N ARG A 404 -24.13 9.51 7.36
CA ARG A 404 -22.90 9.45 8.16
C ARG A 404 -23.08 10.21 9.47
N ALA A 405 -23.49 11.47 9.43
CA ALA A 405 -23.66 12.29 10.64
C ALA A 405 -24.68 11.69 11.61
N THR A 406 -25.77 11.10 11.08
CA THR A 406 -26.78 10.41 11.91
C THR A 406 -26.19 9.17 12.58
N LEU A 407 -25.46 8.33 11.83
CA LEU A 407 -24.81 7.15 12.37
C LEU A 407 -23.73 7.51 13.40
N GLU A 408 -22.86 8.46 13.10
CA GLU A 408 -21.79 8.89 14.01
C GLU A 408 -22.36 9.42 15.32
N ALA A 409 -23.44 10.21 15.26
CA ALA A 409 -24.14 10.71 16.44
C ALA A 409 -24.79 9.58 17.26
N GLU A 410 -25.43 8.61 16.60
CA GLU A 410 -26.02 7.42 17.24
C GLU A 410 -24.94 6.61 17.98
N ILE A 411 -23.84 6.29 17.30
CA ILE A 411 -22.75 5.48 17.84
C ILE A 411 -22.04 6.21 18.98
N GLN A 412 -21.77 7.52 18.83
CA GLN A 412 -21.17 8.32 19.89
C GLN A 412 -22.06 8.37 21.13
N ALA A 413 -23.37 8.58 20.98
CA ALA A 413 -24.30 8.60 22.10
C ALA A 413 -24.32 7.27 22.87
N LYS A 414 -24.25 6.13 22.17
CA LYS A 414 -24.16 4.80 22.80
C LYS A 414 -22.83 4.59 23.52
N LEU A 415 -21.70 5.04 22.93
CA LEU A 415 -20.39 5.01 23.59
C LEU A 415 -20.37 5.85 24.86
N ASP A 416 -20.92 7.06 24.81
CA ASP A 416 -21.01 7.95 25.98
C ASP A 416 -21.87 7.31 27.07
N CYS A 417 -22.97 6.66 26.70
CA CYS A 417 -23.84 5.96 27.64
C CYS A 417 -23.14 4.75 28.29
N ILE A 418 -22.38 3.96 27.53
CA ILE A 418 -21.58 2.85 28.07
C ILE A 418 -20.52 3.38 29.04
N ALA A 419 -19.83 4.47 28.70
CA ALA A 419 -18.85 5.09 29.60
C ALA A 419 -19.51 5.58 30.90
N ALA A 420 -20.69 6.20 30.81
CA ALA A 420 -21.46 6.62 31.99
C ALA A 420 -21.93 5.43 32.85
N ALA A 421 -22.34 4.32 32.21
CA ALA A 421 -22.78 3.11 32.89
C ALA A 421 -21.62 2.36 33.58
N LEU A 422 -20.41 2.40 33.00
CA LEU A 422 -19.19 1.88 33.62
C LEU A 422 -18.77 2.73 34.84
N GLY A 423 -19.05 4.04 34.81
CA GLY A 423 -18.82 4.94 35.94
C GLY A 423 -17.35 5.36 36.08
N GLU A 424 -16.88 5.53 37.31
CA GLU A 424 -15.54 6.06 37.61
C GLU A 424 -14.42 5.18 37.03
N PRO A 425 -13.56 5.69 36.12
CA PRO A 425 -12.52 4.89 35.45
C PRO A 425 -11.62 4.09 36.38
N ALA A 426 -11.26 4.65 37.54
CA ALA A 426 -10.45 3.96 38.55
C ALA A 426 -11.04 2.63 39.05
N THR A 427 -12.32 2.36 38.78
CA THR A 427 -13.03 1.16 39.22
C THR A 427 -13.15 0.06 38.17
N TRP A 428 -12.90 0.35 36.89
CA TRP A 428 -13.14 -0.60 35.79
C TRP A 428 -12.14 -0.53 34.64
N GLU A 429 -11.40 0.56 34.49
CA GLU A 429 -10.52 0.80 33.34
C GLU A 429 -9.34 -0.20 33.30
N TYR A 430 -8.62 -0.29 32.17
CA TYR A 430 -7.38 -1.07 32.09
C TYR A 430 -6.27 -0.45 32.97
N GLU A 431 -5.34 -1.28 33.44
CA GLU A 431 -4.22 -0.82 34.29
C GLU A 431 -3.39 0.29 33.60
N SER A 432 -3.09 0.14 32.31
CA SER A 432 -2.37 1.14 31.51
C SER A 432 -3.06 2.51 31.46
N ASN A 433 -4.35 2.55 31.73
CA ASN A 433 -5.21 3.73 31.65
C ASN A 433 -5.66 4.21 33.04
N GLY A 434 -4.98 3.76 34.11
CA GLY A 434 -5.25 4.20 35.48
C GLY A 434 -6.41 3.48 36.17
N GLY A 435 -6.82 2.32 35.64
CA GLY A 435 -7.79 1.45 36.30
C GLY A 435 -7.23 0.70 37.51
N PRO A 436 -8.00 -0.27 38.05
CA PRO A 436 -7.55 -1.09 39.16
C PRO A 436 -6.26 -1.84 38.87
N ASP A 437 -5.49 -2.14 39.92
CA ASP A 437 -4.30 -3.00 39.84
C ASP A 437 -4.66 -4.44 39.45
N ALA A 438 -3.66 -5.31 39.27
CA ALA A 438 -3.88 -6.68 38.84
C ALA A 438 -4.89 -7.46 39.70
N ALA A 439 -4.92 -7.24 41.03
CA ALA A 439 -5.89 -7.89 41.91
C ALA A 439 -7.31 -7.31 41.70
N GLY A 440 -7.41 -5.99 41.57
CA GLY A 440 -8.66 -5.30 41.23
C GLY A 440 -9.22 -5.73 39.87
N GLN A 441 -8.36 -5.88 38.85
CA GLN A 441 -8.75 -6.36 37.52
C GLN A 441 -9.39 -7.76 37.57
N GLN A 442 -8.81 -8.67 38.35
CA GLN A 442 -9.34 -10.02 38.53
C GLN A 442 -10.69 -10.02 39.25
N ALA A 443 -10.88 -9.09 40.19
CA ALA A 443 -12.12 -8.93 40.95
C ALA A 443 -13.27 -8.30 40.15
N LEU A 444 -13.01 -7.71 38.97
CA LEU A 444 -14.06 -7.16 38.12
C LEU A 444 -15.05 -8.25 37.67
N PRO A 445 -16.36 -7.95 37.64
CA PRO A 445 -17.33 -8.84 37.00
C PRO A 445 -16.98 -9.12 35.54
N ASP A 446 -17.23 -10.34 35.07
CA ASP A 446 -17.04 -10.71 33.66
C ASP A 446 -17.80 -9.77 32.71
N THR A 447 -19.03 -9.39 33.10
CA THR A 447 -19.87 -8.46 32.34
C THR A 447 -19.20 -7.10 32.17
N THR A 448 -18.53 -6.59 33.20
CA THR A 448 -17.77 -5.33 33.15
C THR A 448 -16.56 -5.46 32.23
N ARG A 449 -15.79 -6.55 32.33
CA ARG A 449 -14.62 -6.79 31.44
C ARG A 449 -15.04 -6.92 29.97
N GLN A 450 -16.11 -7.66 29.70
CA GLN A 450 -16.66 -7.83 28.35
C GLN A 450 -17.20 -6.51 27.78
N ALA A 451 -17.98 -5.75 28.56
CA ALA A 451 -18.50 -4.45 28.12
C ALA A 451 -17.37 -3.44 27.86
N ARG A 452 -16.35 -3.39 28.74
CA ARG A 452 -15.14 -2.59 28.56
C ARG A 452 -14.40 -2.96 27.27
N TYR A 453 -14.22 -4.25 27.02
CA TYR A 453 -13.59 -4.73 25.79
C TYR A 453 -14.35 -4.24 24.55
N LEU A 454 -15.66 -4.45 24.50
CA LEU A 454 -16.52 -4.03 23.39
C LEU A 454 -16.51 -2.50 23.17
N TYR A 455 -16.50 -1.73 24.26
CA TYR A 455 -16.35 -0.27 24.23
C TYR A 455 -15.05 0.15 23.55
N TYR A 456 -13.92 -0.43 23.96
CA TYR A 456 -12.63 -0.12 23.36
C TYR A 456 -12.46 -0.70 21.95
N TYR A 457 -13.11 -1.82 21.63
CA TYR A 457 -13.10 -2.40 20.30
C TYR A 457 -13.71 -1.43 19.26
N VAL A 458 -14.83 -0.78 19.60
CA VAL A 458 -15.46 0.23 18.74
C VAL A 458 -14.68 1.55 18.74
N ARG A 459 -14.15 1.98 19.88
CA ARG A 459 -13.32 3.20 19.94
C ARG A 459 -12.00 3.07 19.20
N GLY A 460 -11.38 1.90 19.25
CA GLY A 460 -10.12 1.60 18.55
C GLY A 460 -10.28 1.56 17.04
N ASP A 461 -11.45 1.13 16.55
CA ASP A 461 -11.79 1.20 15.13
C ASP A 461 -11.83 2.65 14.64
N GLY A 462 -12.42 3.54 15.43
CA GLY A 462 -12.39 4.99 15.20
C GLY A 462 -13.28 5.48 14.05
N SER A 463 -14.01 4.59 13.35
CA SER A 463 -14.91 4.97 12.25
C SER A 463 -16.30 5.38 12.71
N LEU A 464 -16.58 5.28 14.02
CA LEU A 464 -17.91 5.46 14.61
C LEU A 464 -19.00 4.67 13.87
N GLY A 465 -18.65 3.43 13.49
CA GLY A 465 -19.56 2.49 12.83
C GLY A 465 -19.52 2.51 11.31
N LEU A 466 -18.86 3.47 10.67
CA LEU A 466 -18.85 3.54 9.19
C LEU A 466 -18.25 2.31 8.53
N HIS A 467 -17.22 1.68 9.11
CA HIS A 467 -16.66 0.45 8.54
C HIS A 467 -17.70 -0.69 8.49
N ASN A 468 -18.55 -0.79 9.51
CA ASN A 468 -19.59 -1.81 9.59
C ASN A 468 -20.74 -1.42 10.53
N PRO A 469 -21.75 -0.68 10.01
CA PRO A 469 -22.76 -0.04 10.86
C PRO A 469 -23.54 -1.04 11.73
N ASP A 470 -24.01 -2.13 11.13
CA ASP A 470 -24.83 -3.10 11.85
C ASP A 470 -24.02 -3.93 12.85
N TYR A 471 -22.78 -4.28 12.52
CA TYR A 471 -21.92 -5.02 13.45
C TYR A 471 -21.56 -4.16 14.66
N VAL A 472 -21.23 -2.89 14.44
CA VAL A 472 -20.94 -1.95 15.52
C VAL A 472 -22.17 -1.67 16.39
N ARG A 473 -23.37 -1.53 15.81
CA ARG A 473 -24.62 -1.47 16.59
C ARG A 473 -24.79 -2.69 17.49
N ASN A 474 -24.66 -3.90 16.92
CA ASN A 474 -24.75 -5.14 17.69
C ASN A 474 -23.72 -5.20 18.83
N ILE A 475 -22.51 -4.68 18.61
CA ILE A 475 -21.46 -4.58 19.64
C ILE A 475 -21.89 -3.69 20.80
N LEU A 476 -22.38 -2.49 20.51
CA LEU A 476 -22.78 -1.54 21.54
C LEU A 476 -24.06 -1.99 22.27
N GLU A 477 -25.02 -2.57 21.55
CA GLU A 477 -26.20 -3.20 22.17
C GLU A 477 -25.80 -4.33 23.12
N ARG A 478 -24.83 -5.17 22.73
CA ARG A 478 -24.30 -6.21 23.61
C ARG A 478 -23.62 -5.62 24.84
N ALA A 479 -22.81 -4.58 24.70
CA ALA A 479 -22.16 -3.91 25.82
C ALA A 479 -23.17 -3.29 26.80
N LEU A 480 -24.20 -2.62 26.29
CA LEU A 480 -25.29 -2.04 27.09
C LEU A 480 -26.07 -3.12 27.85
N ALA A 481 -26.39 -4.23 27.19
CA ALA A 481 -27.06 -5.36 27.82
C ALA A 481 -26.23 -6.00 28.95
N LEU A 482 -24.90 -6.09 28.78
CA LEU A 482 -24.00 -6.59 29.83
C LEU A 482 -23.97 -5.67 31.06
N LEU A 483 -24.18 -4.37 30.87
CA LEU A 483 -24.21 -3.36 31.93
C LEU A 483 -25.61 -3.13 32.51
N ASN A 484 -26.65 -3.76 31.96
CA ASN A 484 -28.06 -3.45 32.24
C ASN A 484 -28.38 -1.95 32.12
N ALA A 485 -27.81 -1.30 31.10
CA ALA A 485 -27.98 0.12 30.85
C ALA A 485 -29.04 0.36 29.77
N ASP A 486 -30.07 1.14 30.11
CA ASP A 486 -31.09 1.60 29.17
C ASP A 486 -30.66 2.92 28.52
N CYS A 487 -30.29 2.86 27.25
CA CYS A 487 -29.82 4.01 26.48
C CYS A 487 -30.66 4.21 25.21
N PRO A 488 -30.75 5.43 24.69
CA PRO A 488 -31.51 5.75 23.48
C PRO A 488 -31.00 5.06 22.20
#